data_AF-B6QUX7-F1
#
_entry.id   AF-B6QUX7-F1
#
_cell.length_a   1.000
_cell.length_b   1.000
_cell.length_c   1.000
_cell.angle_alpha   90.00
_cell.angle_beta   90.00
_cell.angle_gamma   90.00
#
_symmetry.space_group_name_H-M   'P 1'
#
loop_
_entity.id
_entity.type
_entity.pdbx_description
1 polymer ?
#
loop_
_entity_poly.entity_id
_entity_poly.type
_entity_poly.pdbx_seq_one_letter_code
_entity_poly.pdbx_strand_id
1 'polypeptide(L)'
;MSQPEASFDLSFAAQTTDPQRDDIKALNKRLQWQLDNPERGLRFVKLDVRTLRLIALVDASFANNKDLSSQLGYVIVLADEANNANILHWSSTKCKRITRSVLGSETYALANGFDAAAAIKSTLTQLLHLTEPLPLIVCTDSKSLYECLVKLGTTQEKRLMIDLMCLRQSYERQEISEVRWIDGNSDPANAMTKGKPCHALQELIDTNKLRINVNSWVERTATTRSPEPKAVRFATPLESPDQ
;
A
#
# COMPACT_ATOMS: atom_id res chain seq x y z
N MET A 1 -16.28 11.84 -12.85
CA MET A 1 -15.65 10.50 -12.73
C MET A 1 -14.45 10.58 -11.80
N SER A 2 -14.01 9.47 -11.20
CA SER A 2 -12.88 9.45 -10.27
C SER A 2 -11.54 9.45 -11.03
N GLN A 3 -10.63 10.38 -10.68
CA GLN A 3 -9.35 10.61 -11.35
C GLN A 3 -8.19 10.47 -10.35
N PRO A 4 -7.67 9.25 -10.11
CA PRO A 4 -6.57 9.04 -9.19
C PRO A 4 -5.33 9.88 -9.50
N GLU A 5 -5.10 10.24 -10.76
CA GLU A 5 -3.96 11.06 -11.22
C GLU A 5 -3.93 12.47 -10.61
N ALA A 6 -5.05 12.97 -10.10
CA ALA A 6 -5.12 14.27 -9.44
C ALA A 6 -4.79 14.20 -7.93
N SER A 7 -4.71 13.00 -7.35
CA SER A 7 -4.73 12.81 -5.89
C SER A 7 -3.53 13.46 -5.21
N PHE A 8 -2.32 13.34 -5.78
CA PHE A 8 -1.13 13.96 -5.20
C PHE A 8 -1.27 15.48 -5.13
N ASP A 9 -1.59 16.14 -6.24
CA ASP A 9 -1.64 17.61 -6.28
C ASP A 9 -2.73 18.17 -5.36
N LEU A 10 -3.89 17.50 -5.30
CA LEU A 10 -4.99 17.87 -4.40
C LEU A 10 -4.58 17.68 -2.93
N SER A 11 -3.98 16.54 -2.59
CA SER A 11 -3.47 16.26 -1.24
C SER A 11 -2.39 17.26 -0.85
N PHE A 12 -1.44 17.56 -1.73
CA PHE A 12 -0.34 18.48 -1.48
C PHE A 12 -0.86 19.91 -1.24
N ALA A 13 -1.82 20.35 -2.06
CA ALA A 13 -2.47 21.65 -1.87
C ALA A 13 -3.22 21.72 -0.53
N ALA A 14 -3.97 20.67 -0.17
CA ALA A 14 -4.74 20.63 1.08
C ALA A 14 -3.87 20.68 2.35
N GLN A 15 -2.59 20.33 2.25
CA GLN A 15 -1.63 20.39 3.36
C GLN A 15 -1.03 21.79 3.58
N THR A 16 -1.24 22.73 2.66
CA THR A 16 -0.60 24.04 2.67
C THR A 16 -1.41 25.03 3.52
N THR A 17 -0.82 25.56 4.59
CA THR A 17 -1.49 26.51 5.50
C THR A 17 -1.33 27.98 5.10
N ASP A 18 -0.27 28.32 4.37
CA ASP A 18 0.01 29.67 3.86
C ASP A 18 0.39 29.61 2.36
N PRO A 19 -0.60 29.48 1.46
CA PRO A 19 -0.36 29.20 0.06
C PRO A 19 0.30 30.38 -0.65
N GLN A 20 1.44 30.10 -1.29
CA GLN A 20 2.17 31.06 -2.10
C GLN A 20 1.72 31.01 -3.56
N ARG A 21 2.15 32.00 -4.35
CA ARG A 21 1.80 32.10 -5.78
C ARG A 21 2.07 30.81 -6.56
N ASP A 22 3.15 30.10 -6.26
CA ASP A 22 3.51 28.87 -6.96
C ASP A 22 2.65 27.66 -6.52
N ASP A 23 2.14 27.64 -5.28
CA ASP A 23 1.19 26.62 -4.83
C ASP A 23 -0.14 26.74 -5.57
N ILE A 24 -0.62 27.98 -5.70
CA ILE A 24 -1.85 28.30 -6.44
C ILE A 24 -1.69 27.93 -7.92
N LYS A 25 -0.54 28.24 -8.53
CA LYS A 25 -0.26 27.84 -9.92
C LYS A 25 -0.26 26.32 -10.08
N ALA A 26 0.36 25.58 -9.16
CA ALA A 26 0.41 24.13 -9.22
C ALA A 26 -0.98 23.50 -9.12
N LEU A 27 -1.81 23.97 -8.17
CA LEU A 27 -3.20 23.52 -8.03
C LEU A 27 -4.02 23.89 -9.27
N ASN A 28 -3.95 25.13 -9.75
CA ASN A 28 -4.69 25.57 -10.93
C ASN A 28 -4.33 24.76 -12.18
N LYS A 29 -3.05 24.38 -12.34
CA LYS A 29 -2.64 23.49 -13.42
C LYS A 29 -3.36 22.14 -13.34
N ARG A 30 -3.49 21.56 -12.15
CA ARG A 30 -4.22 20.30 -11.98
C ARG A 30 -5.71 20.48 -12.22
N LEU A 31 -6.32 21.53 -11.67
CA LEU A 31 -7.75 21.82 -11.88
C LEU A 31 -8.08 22.02 -13.36
N GLN A 32 -7.24 22.76 -14.09
CA GLN A 32 -7.40 22.92 -15.53
C GLN A 32 -7.31 21.58 -16.27
N TRP A 33 -6.33 20.74 -15.92
CA TRP A 33 -6.25 19.40 -16.48
C TRP A 33 -7.51 18.57 -16.22
N GLN A 34 -8.11 18.66 -15.03
CA GLN A 34 -9.37 17.94 -14.74
C GLN A 34 -10.54 18.48 -15.57
N LEU A 35 -10.63 19.82 -15.75
CA LEU A 35 -11.64 20.47 -16.61
C LEU A 35 -11.49 20.06 -18.08
N ASP A 36 -10.25 19.94 -18.56
CA ASP A 36 -9.94 19.54 -19.94
C ASP A 36 -10.17 18.03 -20.18
N ASN A 37 -10.31 17.23 -19.11
CA ASN A 37 -10.45 15.77 -19.17
C ASN A 37 -11.74 15.28 -18.45
N PRO A 38 -12.94 15.78 -18.80
CA PRO A 38 -14.17 15.48 -18.06
C PRO A 38 -14.58 14.00 -18.14
N GLU A 39 -14.20 13.32 -19.23
CA GLU A 39 -14.47 11.90 -19.46
C GLU A 39 -13.34 10.98 -18.96
N ARG A 40 -12.27 11.52 -18.37
CA ARG A 40 -11.22 10.69 -17.80
C ARG A 40 -11.63 10.17 -16.43
N GLY A 41 -11.41 8.88 -16.20
CA GLY A 41 -11.56 8.27 -14.90
C GLY A 41 -11.58 6.74 -14.94
N LEU A 42 -11.90 6.14 -13.79
CA LEU A 42 -11.92 4.70 -13.63
C LEU A 42 -13.00 4.02 -14.48
N ARG A 43 -12.62 2.91 -15.11
CA ARG A 43 -13.52 1.96 -15.75
C ARG A 43 -13.37 0.60 -15.08
N PHE A 44 -14.42 -0.22 -15.18
CA PHE A 44 -14.44 -1.55 -14.60
C PHE A 44 -14.65 -2.58 -15.69
N VAL A 45 -13.76 -3.58 -15.72
CA VAL A 45 -13.86 -4.73 -16.62
C VAL A 45 -14.22 -5.99 -15.84
N LYS A 46 -14.81 -6.97 -16.53
CA LYS A 46 -15.06 -8.28 -15.94
C LYS A 46 -13.73 -8.97 -15.64
N LEU A 47 -13.60 -9.49 -14.42
CA LEU A 47 -12.46 -10.28 -13.98
C LEU A 47 -12.87 -11.75 -13.82
N ASP A 48 -11.94 -12.67 -14.03
CA ASP A 48 -12.16 -14.06 -13.66
C ASP A 48 -12.09 -14.22 -12.13
N VAL A 49 -13.24 -14.53 -11.53
CA VAL A 49 -13.41 -14.69 -10.08
C VAL A 49 -12.49 -15.79 -9.52
N ARG A 50 -12.19 -16.83 -10.30
CA ARG A 50 -11.41 -17.99 -9.84
C ARG A 50 -9.93 -17.68 -9.65
N THR A 51 -9.41 -16.64 -10.29
CA THR A 51 -7.99 -16.28 -10.29
C THR A 51 -7.75 -14.89 -9.69
N LEU A 52 -8.72 -14.38 -8.93
CA LEU A 52 -8.63 -13.06 -8.33
C LEU A 52 -7.47 -12.96 -7.34
N ARG A 53 -6.80 -11.83 -7.41
CA ARG A 53 -5.79 -11.38 -6.45
C ARG A 53 -6.00 -9.91 -6.14
N LEU A 54 -5.91 -9.56 -4.87
CA LEU A 54 -5.84 -8.18 -4.42
C LEU A 54 -4.38 -7.76 -4.36
N ILE A 55 -4.06 -6.62 -4.94
CA ILE A 55 -2.69 -6.10 -5.04
C ILE A 55 -2.66 -4.70 -4.45
N ALA A 56 -1.87 -4.50 -3.39
CA ALA A 56 -1.59 -3.20 -2.81
C ALA A 56 -0.21 -2.72 -3.27
N LEU A 57 -0.19 -1.72 -4.14
CA LEU A 57 1.04 -1.06 -4.59
C LEU A 57 1.27 0.16 -3.70
N VAL A 58 2.47 0.27 -3.12
CA VAL A 58 2.77 1.30 -2.13
C VAL A 58 4.07 2.02 -2.46
N ASP A 59 4.06 3.34 -2.27
CA ASP A 59 5.22 4.20 -2.45
C ASP A 59 5.24 5.28 -1.35
N ALA A 60 6.43 5.83 -1.08
CA ALA A 60 6.58 6.99 -0.23
C ALA A 60 7.65 7.94 -0.79
N SER A 61 7.39 9.23 -0.71
CA SER A 61 8.41 10.24 -0.98
C SER A 61 8.89 10.83 0.34
N PHE A 62 10.16 10.57 0.68
CA PHE A 62 10.75 10.98 1.94
C PHE A 62 11.05 12.48 1.97
N ALA A 63 10.57 13.17 3.02
CA ALA A 63 10.83 14.58 3.31
C ALA A 63 10.60 15.52 2.09
N ASN A 64 9.62 15.21 1.25
CA ASN A 64 9.36 15.91 0.00
C ASN A 64 8.40 17.09 0.14
N ASN A 65 7.67 17.15 1.26
CA ASN A 65 6.79 18.26 1.56
C ASN A 65 7.60 19.47 2.05
N LYS A 66 7.03 20.67 1.95
CA LYS A 66 7.71 21.93 2.34
C LYS A 66 8.19 21.95 3.79
N ASP A 67 7.46 21.27 4.68
CA ASP A 67 7.78 21.15 6.10
C ASP A 67 8.64 19.92 6.43
N LEU A 68 9.28 19.32 5.41
CA LEU A 68 10.12 18.12 5.50
C LEU A 68 9.39 16.85 5.98
N SER A 69 8.05 16.87 6.00
CA SER A 69 7.27 15.65 6.14
C SER A 69 7.30 14.83 4.84
N SER A 70 6.97 13.56 4.96
CA SER A 70 6.93 12.63 3.83
C SER A 70 5.53 12.50 3.26
N GLN A 71 5.40 12.25 1.96
CA GLN A 71 4.14 11.89 1.32
C GLN A 71 4.05 10.36 1.22
N LEU A 72 2.93 9.80 1.65
CA LEU A 72 2.61 8.38 1.55
C LEU A 72 1.59 8.15 0.44
N GLY A 73 1.77 7.06 -0.30
CA GLY A 73 0.93 6.73 -1.44
C GLY A 73 0.64 5.25 -1.55
N TYR A 74 -0.59 4.91 -1.96
CA TYR A 74 -0.89 3.56 -2.41
C TYR A 74 -1.99 3.53 -3.46
N VAL A 75 -2.00 2.44 -4.24
CA VAL A 75 -3.08 2.07 -5.16
C VAL A 75 -3.43 0.60 -4.91
N ILE A 76 -4.71 0.30 -4.67
CA ILE A 76 -5.23 -1.04 -4.43
C ILE A 76 -6.02 -1.48 -5.64
N VAL A 77 -5.62 -2.62 -6.20
CA VAL A 77 -6.12 -3.15 -7.47
C VAL A 77 -6.63 -4.56 -7.24
N LEU A 78 -7.81 -4.87 -7.78
CA LEU A 78 -8.27 -6.24 -7.95
C LEU A 78 -7.93 -6.69 -9.37
N ALA A 79 -7.21 -7.79 -9.49
CA ALA A 79 -6.77 -8.30 -10.79
C ALA A 79 -6.98 -9.81 -10.93
N ASP A 80 -7.08 -10.28 -12.17
CA ASP A 80 -7.08 -11.71 -12.51
C ASP A 80 -5.71 -12.18 -13.05
N GLU A 81 -5.59 -13.48 -13.35
CA GLU A 81 -4.35 -14.07 -13.88
C GLU A 81 -3.95 -13.50 -15.24
N ALA A 82 -4.91 -13.09 -16.07
CA ALA A 82 -4.68 -12.43 -17.36
C ALA A 82 -4.30 -10.93 -17.23
N ASN A 83 -4.04 -10.48 -16.00
CA ASN A 83 -3.71 -9.11 -15.64
C ASN A 83 -4.82 -8.10 -16.00
N ASN A 84 -6.06 -8.52 -16.24
CA ASN A 84 -7.18 -7.57 -16.21
C ASN A 84 -7.30 -7.04 -14.78
N ALA A 85 -7.60 -5.76 -14.63
CA ALA A 85 -7.45 -5.06 -13.38
C ALA A 85 -8.47 -3.93 -13.22
N ASN A 86 -8.96 -3.79 -11.99
CA ASN A 86 -9.84 -2.71 -11.56
C ASN A 86 -9.23 -2.03 -10.33
N ILE A 87 -9.02 -0.71 -10.38
CA ILE A 87 -8.62 0.07 -9.22
C ILE A 87 -9.82 0.14 -8.26
N LEU A 88 -9.64 -0.34 -7.03
CA LEU A 88 -10.68 -0.31 -6.01
C LEU A 88 -10.53 0.87 -5.06
N HIS A 89 -9.28 1.23 -4.74
CA HIS A 89 -9.00 2.30 -3.80
C HIS A 89 -7.60 2.88 -4.07
N TRP A 90 -7.39 4.14 -3.69
CA TRP A 90 -6.10 4.80 -3.79
C TRP A 90 -6.02 5.87 -2.71
N SER A 91 -4.81 6.27 -2.35
CA SER A 91 -4.61 7.33 -1.38
C SER A 91 -3.30 8.04 -1.63
N SER A 92 -3.33 9.36 -1.46
CA SER A 92 -2.17 10.21 -1.35
C SER A 92 -2.35 11.04 -0.08
N THR A 93 -1.50 10.83 0.91
CA THR A 93 -1.62 11.53 2.21
C THR A 93 -0.27 11.93 2.79
N LYS A 94 -0.27 13.05 3.51
CA LYS A 94 0.86 13.42 4.36
C LYS A 94 1.11 12.34 5.40
N CYS A 95 2.35 11.94 5.58
CA CYS A 95 2.73 11.14 6.74
C CYS A 95 2.50 11.97 8.00
N LYS A 96 1.59 11.51 8.87
CA LYS A 96 1.30 12.18 10.14
C LYS A 96 2.50 12.21 11.09
N ARG A 97 3.46 11.32 10.89
CA ARG A 97 4.69 11.22 11.69
C ARG A 97 5.87 11.70 10.85
N ILE A 98 6.77 12.45 11.47
CA ILE A 98 8.04 12.78 10.85
C ILE A 98 8.91 11.52 10.83
N THR A 99 9.26 11.09 9.62
CA THR A 99 10.14 9.95 9.38
C THR A 99 11.59 10.42 9.41
N ARG A 100 12.50 9.56 9.86
CA ARG A 100 13.94 9.86 9.92
C ARG A 100 14.76 9.15 8.85
N SER A 101 14.10 8.41 7.98
CA SER A 101 14.71 7.68 6.86
C SER A 101 13.69 7.36 5.77
N VAL A 102 14.19 7.06 4.58
CA VAL A 102 13.41 6.55 3.44
C VAL A 102 12.67 5.27 3.81
N LEU A 103 13.37 4.29 4.41
CA LEU A 103 12.78 3.06 4.93
C LEU A 103 11.60 3.34 5.89
N GLY A 104 11.74 4.38 6.73
CA GLY A 104 10.68 4.80 7.64
C GLY A 104 9.40 5.21 6.91
N SER A 105 9.51 6.10 5.92
CA SER A 105 8.36 6.54 5.12
C SER A 105 7.74 5.42 4.31
N GLU A 106 8.56 4.56 3.71
CA GLU A 106 8.08 3.41 2.92
C GLU A 106 7.36 2.38 3.80
N THR A 107 7.86 2.13 5.01
CA THR A 107 7.18 1.25 5.99
C THR A 107 5.81 1.80 6.37
N TYR A 108 5.69 3.11 6.61
CA TYR A 108 4.39 3.71 6.91
C TYR A 108 3.44 3.69 5.71
N ALA A 109 3.94 3.87 4.48
CA ALA A 109 3.12 3.72 3.28
C ALA A 109 2.61 2.28 3.14
N LEU A 110 3.48 1.29 3.39
CA LEU A 110 3.09 -0.12 3.38
C LEU A 110 2.06 -0.44 4.45
N ALA A 111 2.25 0.01 5.69
CA ALA A 111 1.28 -0.20 6.77
C ALA A 111 -0.10 0.38 6.39
N ASN A 112 -0.13 1.61 5.89
CA ASN A 112 -1.37 2.28 5.48
C ASN A 112 -2.05 1.56 4.29
N GLY A 113 -1.27 1.16 3.28
CA GLY A 113 -1.77 0.39 2.15
C GLY A 113 -2.28 -1.00 2.54
N PHE A 114 -1.57 -1.68 3.45
CA PHE A 114 -1.96 -2.99 3.97
C PHE A 114 -3.27 -2.91 4.76
N ASP A 115 -3.44 -1.95 5.67
CA ASP A 115 -4.66 -1.80 6.48
C ASP A 115 -5.90 -1.65 5.59
N ALA A 116 -5.83 -0.78 4.57
CA ALA A 116 -6.90 -0.59 3.61
C ALA A 116 -7.14 -1.85 2.76
N ALA A 117 -6.08 -2.52 2.29
CA ALA A 117 -6.19 -3.72 1.49
C ALA A 117 -6.72 -4.92 2.29
N ALA A 118 -6.38 -5.05 3.57
CA ALA A 118 -6.88 -6.11 4.44
C ALA A 118 -8.39 -5.99 4.67
N ALA A 119 -8.89 -4.76 4.86
CA ALA A 119 -10.33 -4.49 4.97
C ALA A 119 -11.07 -4.85 3.67
N ILE A 120 -10.52 -4.46 2.52
CA ILE A 120 -11.08 -4.79 1.19
C ILE A 120 -11.04 -6.31 0.95
N LYS A 121 -9.93 -6.98 1.27
CA LYS A 121 -9.77 -8.43 1.19
C LYS A 121 -10.86 -9.16 1.95
N SER A 122 -11.07 -8.79 3.22
CA SER A 122 -12.11 -9.41 4.06
C SER A 122 -13.50 -9.23 3.46
N THR A 123 -13.81 -8.00 3.03
CA THR A 123 -15.11 -7.67 2.41
C THR A 123 -15.35 -8.46 1.14
N LEU A 124 -14.38 -8.50 0.22
CA LEU A 124 -14.51 -9.21 -1.06
C LEU A 124 -14.58 -10.72 -0.88
N THR A 125 -13.80 -11.28 0.06
CA THR A 125 -13.84 -12.71 0.37
C THR A 125 -15.26 -13.14 0.76
N GLN A 126 -15.92 -12.35 1.62
CA GLN A 126 -17.29 -12.62 2.06
C GLN A 126 -18.32 -12.37 0.95
N LEU A 127 -18.22 -11.24 0.25
CA LEU A 127 -19.16 -10.83 -0.79
C LEU A 127 -19.18 -11.78 -1.99
N LEU A 128 -18.01 -12.31 -2.36
CA LEU A 128 -17.87 -13.26 -3.46
C LEU A 128 -18.03 -14.72 -3.02
N HIS A 129 -18.30 -14.97 -1.74
CA HIS A 129 -18.42 -16.31 -1.15
C HIS A 129 -17.23 -17.22 -1.50
N LEU A 130 -16.02 -16.67 -1.45
CA LEU A 130 -14.81 -17.44 -1.76
C LEU A 130 -14.58 -18.48 -0.67
N THR A 131 -14.25 -19.71 -1.08
CA THR A 131 -13.95 -20.80 -0.14
C THR A 131 -12.62 -20.58 0.58
N GLU A 132 -11.68 -19.91 -0.08
CA GLU A 132 -10.38 -19.53 0.46
C GLU A 132 -10.27 -18.00 0.54
N PRO A 133 -9.51 -17.45 1.51
CA PRO A 133 -9.27 -16.02 1.59
C PRO A 133 -8.67 -15.46 0.30
N LEU A 134 -9.20 -14.34 -0.19
CA LEU A 134 -8.67 -13.66 -1.38
C LEU A 134 -7.15 -13.38 -1.19
N PRO A 135 -6.28 -13.83 -2.12
CA PRO A 135 -4.85 -13.56 -2.03
C PRO A 135 -4.58 -12.05 -1.99
N LEU A 136 -3.74 -11.61 -1.05
CA LEU A 136 -3.29 -10.23 -0.94
C LEU A 136 -1.78 -10.15 -1.18
N ILE A 137 -1.41 -9.45 -2.23
CA ILE A 137 -0.03 -9.21 -2.64
C ILE A 137 0.30 -7.77 -2.31
N VAL A 138 1.40 -7.54 -1.59
CA VAL A 138 1.92 -6.19 -1.37
C VAL A 138 3.13 -5.97 -2.26
N CYS A 139 3.15 -4.86 -2.99
CA CYS A 139 4.20 -4.49 -3.93
C CYS A 139 4.87 -3.19 -3.49
N THR A 140 6.20 -3.17 -3.51
CA THR A 140 7.01 -1.96 -3.28
C THR A 140 8.17 -1.91 -4.26
N ASP A 141 8.57 -0.72 -4.69
CA ASP A 141 9.80 -0.52 -5.47
C ASP A 141 11.05 -0.37 -4.58
N SER A 142 10.86 -0.28 -3.26
CA SER A 142 11.96 -0.23 -2.28
C SER A 142 12.53 -1.60 -1.99
N LYS A 143 13.74 -1.83 -2.51
CA LYS A 143 14.55 -2.99 -2.14
C LYS A 143 14.80 -3.06 -0.63
N SER A 144 15.03 -1.92 0.01
CA SER A 144 15.36 -1.87 1.44
C SER A 144 14.19 -2.33 2.32
N LEU A 145 12.97 -1.90 1.99
CA LEU A 145 11.76 -2.34 2.66
C LEU A 145 11.51 -3.83 2.41
N TYR A 146 11.62 -4.27 1.15
CA TYR A 146 11.49 -5.68 0.79
C TYR A 146 12.46 -6.57 1.57
N GLU A 147 13.74 -6.23 1.59
CA GLU A 147 14.75 -6.98 2.34
C GLU A 147 14.48 -6.95 3.85
N CYS A 148 13.99 -5.83 4.38
CA CYS A 148 13.63 -5.75 5.78
C CYS A 148 12.47 -6.69 6.13
N LEU A 149 11.44 -6.81 5.28
CA LEU A 149 10.32 -7.71 5.52
C LEU A 149 10.72 -9.19 5.36
N VAL A 150 11.43 -9.50 4.29
CA VAL A 150 11.73 -10.88 3.87
C VAL A 150 12.93 -11.46 4.61
N LYS A 151 14.04 -10.73 4.72
CA LYS A 151 15.30 -11.24 5.30
C LYS A 151 15.39 -11.02 6.81
N LEU A 152 14.28 -10.64 7.44
CA LEU A 152 14.21 -10.30 8.87
C LEU A 152 15.21 -9.21 9.29
N GLY A 153 15.59 -8.30 8.39
CA GLY A 153 16.55 -7.23 8.65
C GLY A 153 16.13 -6.35 9.84
N THR A 154 17.08 -5.87 10.63
CA THR A 154 16.78 -5.03 11.79
C THR A 154 17.11 -3.56 11.50
N THR A 155 16.42 -2.66 12.20
CA THR A 155 16.79 -1.24 12.27
C THR A 155 17.03 -0.84 13.72
N GLN A 156 17.90 0.15 13.92
CA GLN A 156 18.13 0.75 15.23
C GLN A 156 16.94 1.60 15.71
N GLU A 157 16.04 1.96 14.79
CA GLU A 157 14.81 2.69 15.11
C GLU A 157 13.77 1.75 15.74
N LYS A 158 13.79 1.65 17.07
CA LYS A 158 12.88 0.78 17.85
C LYS A 158 11.39 0.95 17.51
N ARG A 159 10.93 2.17 17.21
CA ARG A 159 9.53 2.42 16.84
C ARG A 159 9.20 1.84 15.48
N LEU A 160 10.07 2.05 14.48
CA LEU A 160 9.89 1.50 13.14
C LEU A 160 9.93 -0.04 13.16
N MET A 161 10.70 -0.63 14.06
CA MET A 161 10.68 -2.09 14.27
C MET A 161 9.29 -2.59 14.68
N ILE A 162 8.48 -1.82 15.41
CA ILE A 162 7.12 -2.24 15.80
C ILE A 162 6.25 -2.38 14.55
N ASP A 163 6.24 -1.35 13.69
CA ASP A 163 5.48 -1.37 12.44
C ASP A 163 5.93 -2.53 11.53
N LEU A 164 7.25 -2.75 11.42
CA LEU A 164 7.81 -3.90 10.68
C LEU A 164 7.41 -5.25 11.30
N MET A 165 7.38 -5.37 12.63
CA MET A 165 6.95 -6.62 13.29
C MET A 165 5.48 -6.90 13.04
N CYS A 166 4.62 -5.88 13.06
CA CYS A 166 3.21 -6.04 12.70
C CYS A 166 3.04 -6.56 11.27
N LEU A 167 3.74 -5.96 10.30
CA LEU A 167 3.71 -6.40 8.91
C LEU A 167 4.23 -7.83 8.73
N ARG A 168 5.32 -8.20 9.42
CA ARG A 168 5.83 -9.58 9.42
C ARG A 168 4.83 -10.55 10.04
N GLN A 169 4.19 -10.18 11.13
CA GLN A 169 3.17 -11.00 11.76
C GLN A 169 1.97 -11.23 10.82
N SER A 170 1.53 -10.20 10.10
CA SER A 170 0.48 -10.34 9.08
C SER A 170 0.91 -11.27 7.94
N TYR A 171 2.17 -11.22 7.52
CA TYR A 171 2.72 -12.20 6.58
C TYR A 171 2.79 -13.62 7.16
N GLU A 172 3.20 -13.77 8.43
CA GLU A 172 3.20 -15.04 9.16
C GLU A 172 1.80 -15.62 9.41
N ARG A 173 0.76 -14.79 9.36
CA ARG A 173 -0.65 -15.19 9.48
C ARG A 173 -1.34 -15.39 8.13
N GLN A 174 -0.62 -15.23 7.01
CA GLN A 174 -1.17 -15.30 5.64
C GLN A 174 -2.26 -14.25 5.37
N GLU A 175 -2.27 -13.16 6.15
CA GLU A 175 -3.05 -11.98 5.82
C GLU A 175 -2.47 -11.33 4.56
N ILE A 176 -1.13 -11.30 4.46
CA ILE A 176 -0.37 -11.04 3.24
C ILE A 176 0.08 -12.40 2.66
N SER A 177 -0.28 -12.66 1.41
CA SER A 177 0.06 -13.90 0.69
C SER A 177 1.45 -13.82 0.06
N GLU A 178 1.80 -12.66 -0.49
CA GLU A 178 3.09 -12.41 -1.16
C GLU A 178 3.60 -10.99 -0.90
N VAL A 179 4.92 -10.86 -0.84
CA VAL A 179 5.62 -9.57 -0.88
C VAL A 179 6.45 -9.52 -2.17
N ARG A 180 6.25 -8.49 -2.99
CA ARG A 180 6.94 -8.31 -4.27
C ARG A 180 7.76 -7.03 -4.28
N TRP A 181 9.04 -7.17 -4.65
CA TRP A 181 9.88 -6.06 -5.05
C TRP A 181 9.71 -5.84 -6.56
N ILE A 182 9.27 -4.66 -6.96
CA ILE A 182 8.98 -4.31 -8.36
C ILE A 182 9.90 -3.19 -8.86
N ASP A 183 9.96 -3.01 -10.18
CA ASP A 183 10.61 -1.85 -10.79
C ASP A 183 9.75 -0.60 -10.59
N GLY A 184 10.37 0.48 -10.11
CA GLY A 184 9.65 1.73 -9.81
C GLY A 184 8.95 2.34 -11.02
N ASN A 185 9.46 2.16 -12.25
CA ASN A 185 8.77 2.69 -13.44
C ASN A 185 7.46 1.96 -13.73
N SER A 186 7.29 0.75 -13.20
CA SER A 186 6.09 -0.05 -13.31
C SER A 186 5.13 0.10 -12.11
N ASP A 187 5.46 0.95 -11.13
CA ASP A 187 4.64 1.14 -9.93
C ASP A 187 3.64 2.32 -10.11
N PRO A 188 2.31 2.05 -10.15
CA PRO A 188 1.28 3.08 -10.17
C PRO A 188 1.23 3.96 -8.92
N ALA A 189 1.73 3.48 -7.78
CA ALA A 189 1.71 4.24 -6.51
C ALA A 189 2.63 5.47 -6.56
N ASN A 190 3.59 5.52 -7.49
CA ASN A 190 4.40 6.71 -7.74
C ASN A 190 3.57 7.97 -8.04
N ALA A 191 2.40 7.81 -8.67
CA ALA A 191 1.48 8.93 -8.92
C ALA A 191 0.88 9.52 -7.64
N MET A 192 0.89 8.77 -6.53
CA MET A 192 0.35 9.19 -5.25
C MET A 192 1.37 9.98 -4.42
N THR A 193 2.66 9.96 -4.77
CA THR A 193 3.73 10.58 -3.97
C THR A 193 4.44 11.71 -4.70
N LYS A 194 4.28 11.80 -6.04
CA LYS A 194 4.96 12.75 -6.91
C LYS A 194 3.96 13.36 -7.91
N GLY A 195 4.08 14.67 -8.16
CA GLY A 195 3.27 15.39 -9.16
C GLY A 195 3.72 15.20 -10.61
N LYS A 196 4.57 14.20 -10.88
CA LYS A 196 5.05 13.88 -12.23
C LYS A 196 4.09 12.90 -12.92
N PRO A 197 3.98 12.92 -14.25
CA PRO A 197 3.24 11.89 -14.98
C PRO A 197 3.75 10.49 -14.61
N CYS A 198 2.82 9.58 -14.32
CA CYS A 198 3.11 8.19 -14.02
C CYS A 198 2.51 7.31 -15.11
N HIS A 199 3.36 6.79 -15.98
CA HIS A 199 2.92 5.94 -17.10
C HIS A 199 2.23 4.67 -16.61
N ALA A 200 2.71 4.05 -15.53
CA ALA A 200 2.12 2.82 -14.98
C ALA A 200 0.66 3.02 -14.55
N LEU A 201 0.34 4.12 -13.85
CA LEU A 201 -1.04 4.43 -13.49
C LEU A 201 -1.88 4.81 -14.71
N GLN A 202 -1.32 5.60 -15.63
CA GLN A 202 -2.01 5.99 -16.86
C GLN A 202 -2.42 4.75 -17.67
N GLU A 203 -1.49 3.82 -17.91
CA GLU A 203 -1.74 2.58 -18.64
C GLU A 203 -2.79 1.71 -17.95
N LEU A 204 -2.73 1.61 -16.61
CA LEU A 204 -3.73 0.88 -15.83
C LEU A 204 -5.15 1.46 -16.01
N ILE A 205 -5.29 2.79 -16.01
CA ILE A 205 -6.59 3.47 -16.21
C ILE A 205 -7.05 3.36 -17.67
N ASP A 206 -6.13 3.50 -18.61
CA ASP A 206 -6.42 3.53 -20.04
C ASP A 206 -6.74 2.14 -20.61
N THR A 207 -6.27 1.06 -19.97
CA THR A 207 -6.40 -0.31 -20.52
C THR A 207 -7.05 -1.32 -19.57
N ASN A 208 -7.23 -0.98 -18.29
CA ASN A 208 -7.60 -1.95 -17.25
C ASN A 208 -6.65 -3.15 -17.20
N LYS A 209 -5.36 -2.94 -17.51
CA LYS A 209 -4.31 -3.95 -17.39
C LYS A 209 -3.27 -3.53 -16.37
N LEU A 210 -2.98 -4.40 -15.40
CA LEU A 210 -1.87 -4.18 -14.47
C LEU A 210 -0.59 -4.81 -15.04
N ARG A 211 0.37 -3.97 -15.43
CA ARG A 211 1.68 -4.41 -15.93
C ARG A 211 2.76 -4.00 -14.94
N ILE A 212 3.16 -4.94 -14.10
CA ILE A 212 4.23 -4.76 -13.10
C ILE A 212 5.44 -5.60 -13.48
N ASN A 213 6.63 -5.01 -13.41
CA ASN A 213 7.88 -5.71 -13.63
C ASN A 213 8.42 -6.15 -12.26
N VAL A 214 8.36 -7.45 -11.97
CA VAL A 214 8.76 -7.99 -10.67
C VAL A 214 10.26 -8.31 -10.68
N ASN A 215 11.02 -7.67 -9.79
CA ASN A 215 12.45 -7.92 -9.61
C ASN A 215 12.70 -9.15 -8.73
N SER A 216 11.92 -9.31 -7.66
CA SER A 216 11.99 -10.46 -6.75
C SER A 216 10.67 -10.58 -5.98
N TRP A 217 10.30 -11.79 -5.58
CA TRP A 217 9.14 -12.02 -4.73
C TRP A 217 9.38 -13.18 -3.77
N VAL A 218 8.63 -13.17 -2.67
CA VAL A 218 8.48 -14.34 -1.81
C VAL A 218 6.99 -14.62 -1.65
N GLU A 219 6.65 -15.89 -1.86
CA GLU A 219 5.33 -16.44 -1.62
C GLU A 219 5.38 -17.32 -0.38
N ARG A 220 4.29 -17.31 0.39
CA ARG A 220 4.14 -18.22 1.53
C ARG A 220 3.20 -19.37 1.16
N THR A 221 3.79 -20.54 0.93
CA THR A 221 3.02 -21.80 0.82
C THR A 221 2.27 -22.07 2.11
N ALA A 222 0.96 -22.37 2.00
CA ALA A 222 0.14 -22.78 3.13
C ALA A 222 0.74 -24.03 3.79
N THR A 223 1.34 -23.84 4.96
CA THR A 223 1.76 -24.96 5.79
C THR A 223 0.52 -25.39 6.57
N THR A 224 0.06 -26.62 6.37
CA THR A 224 -0.90 -27.28 7.27
C THR A 224 -0.27 -27.41 8.66
N ARG A 225 -0.31 -26.34 9.45
CA ARG A 225 -0.09 -26.43 10.89
C ARG A 225 -1.43 -26.81 11.50
N SER A 226 -1.49 -28.00 12.07
CA SER A 226 -2.54 -28.36 13.02
C SER A 226 -2.65 -27.26 14.08
N PRO A 227 -3.85 -26.76 14.40
CA PRO A 227 -4.03 -25.76 15.44
C PRO A 227 -3.92 -26.50 16.78
N GLU A 228 -2.71 -26.78 17.25
CA GLU A 228 -2.53 -27.04 18.67
C GLU A 228 -2.51 -25.69 19.38
N PRO A 229 -3.50 -25.38 20.23
CA PRO A 229 -3.42 -24.20 21.07
C PRO A 229 -2.28 -24.44 22.05
N LYS A 230 -1.19 -23.68 21.93
CA LYS A 230 -0.21 -23.60 23.02
C LYS A 230 -0.94 -23.07 24.24
N ALA A 231 -1.23 -23.95 25.19
CA ALA A 231 -1.78 -23.58 26.49
C ALA A 231 -0.85 -22.54 27.12
N VAL A 232 -1.32 -21.28 27.15
CA VAL A 232 -0.67 -20.22 27.90
C VAL A 232 -0.94 -20.53 29.37
N ARG A 233 0.03 -21.16 30.04
CA ARG A 233 0.01 -21.27 31.50
C ARG A 233 0.27 -19.87 32.05
N PHE A 234 -0.78 -19.22 32.56
CA PHE A 234 -0.62 -18.04 33.38
C PHE A 234 0.17 -18.42 34.63
N ALA A 235 1.22 -17.66 34.94
CA ALA A 235 1.93 -17.81 36.21
C ALA A 235 0.95 -17.51 37.35
N THR A 236 0.82 -18.43 38.29
CA THR A 236 0.05 -18.26 39.52
C THR A 236 0.63 -17.07 40.30
N PRO A 237 -0.19 -16.17 40.88
CA PRO A 237 0.31 -15.10 41.73
C PRO A 237 1.07 -15.68 42.92
N LEU A 238 2.23 -15.11 43.23
CA LEU A 238 2.97 -15.36 44.47
C LEU A 238 2.07 -14.96 45.65
N GLU A 239 1.73 -15.91 46.51
CA GLU A 239 1.11 -15.63 47.81
C GLU A 239 2.05 -14.72 48.61
N SER A 240 1.51 -13.59 49.06
CA SER A 240 2.16 -12.69 50.01
C SER A 240 2.34 -13.43 51.34
N PRO A 241 3.53 -13.37 51.97
CA PRO A 241 3.70 -13.93 53.31
C PRO A 241 2.97 -13.05 54.32
N ASP A 242 1.97 -13.63 54.98
CA ASP A 242 1.40 -13.07 56.21
C ASP A 242 2.33 -13.35 57.40
N GLN A 243 2.54 -12.28 58.17
CA GLN A 243 3.21 -12.11 59.47
C GLN A 243 4.70 -11.75 59.48
#